data_AF-A0A924JPZ0-F1
#
_entry.id   AF-A0A924JPZ0-F1
#
_cell.length_a   1.000
_cell.length_b   1.000
_cell.length_c   1.000
_cell.angle_alpha   90.00
_cell.angle_beta   90.00
_cell.angle_gamma   90.00
#
_symmetry.space_group_name_H-M   'P 1'
#
loop_
_entity.id
_entity.type
_entity.pdbx_description
1 polymer ?
#
loop_
_entity_poly.entity_id
_entity_poly.type
_entity_poly.pdbx_seq_one_letter_code
_entity_poly.pdbx_strand_id
1 'polypeptide(L)' 'MGKQIVEGIDFYYEDGYMVLTEQYHLDQGFCCGNGCRHCPYNFENVPEPKRSELLSSLLGKKKSN' A
#
# COMPACT_ATOMS: atom_id res chain seq x y z
N MET A 1 -3.59 -14.56 -18.66
CA MET A 1 -4.72 -14.77 -17.75
C MET A 1 -4.80 -13.57 -16.83
N GLY A 2 -5.95 -12.86 -16.78
CA GLY A 2 -6.14 -11.79 -15.80
C GLY A 2 -6.34 -12.41 -14.42
N LYS A 3 -5.51 -12.02 -13.45
CA LYS A 3 -5.69 -12.47 -12.07
C LYS A 3 -6.98 -11.86 -11.53
N GLN A 4 -7.87 -12.70 -11.02
CA GLN A 4 -9.08 -12.23 -10.33
C GLN A 4 -8.68 -11.78 -8.92
N ILE A 5 -8.94 -10.51 -8.61
CA ILE A 5 -8.76 -9.98 -7.25
C ILE A 5 -9.91 -10.46 -6.36
N VAL A 6 -9.58 -10.88 -5.14
CA VAL A 6 -10.54 -11.42 -4.17
C VAL A 6 -10.70 -10.47 -3.00
N GLU A 7 -11.94 -10.05 -2.73
CA GLU A 7 -12.28 -9.25 -1.57
C GLU A 7 -11.99 -10.04 -0.26
N GLY A 8 -11.37 -9.38 0.71
CA GLY A 8 -10.88 -9.96 1.97
C GLY A 8 -9.47 -10.54 1.89
N ILE A 9 -8.91 -10.75 0.68
CA ILE A 9 -7.55 -11.25 0.48
C ILE A 9 -6.67 -10.18 -0.17
N ASP A 10 -7.07 -9.73 -1.36
CA ASP A 10 -6.32 -8.75 -2.15
C ASP A 10 -6.71 -7.30 -1.80
N PHE A 11 -7.96 -7.10 -1.42
CA PHE A 11 -8.47 -5.79 -1.04
C PHE A 11 -9.66 -5.92 -0.09
N TYR A 12 -9.97 -4.87 0.67
CA TYR A 12 -11.17 -4.77 1.48
C TYR A 12 -11.68 -3.33 1.46
N TYR A 13 -12.96 -3.14 1.80
CA TYR A 13 -13.52 -1.79 1.93
C TYR A 13 -13.44 -1.33 3.38
N GLU A 14 -12.90 -0.13 3.58
CA GLU A 14 -12.83 0.54 4.88
C GLU A 14 -13.33 1.98 4.71
N ASP A 15 -14.37 2.36 5.46
CA ASP A 15 -14.99 3.69 5.38
C ASP A 15 -15.40 4.12 3.96
N GLY A 16 -15.81 3.16 3.12
CA GLY A 16 -16.19 3.40 1.72
C GLY A 16 -14.99 3.53 0.76
N TYR A 17 -13.77 3.37 1.25
CA TYR A 17 -12.55 3.35 0.43
C TYR A 17 -12.07 1.93 0.20
N MET A 18 -11.61 1.65 -1.03
CA MET A 18 -10.96 0.39 -1.36
C MET A 18 -9.52 0.39 -0.84
N VAL A 19 -9.23 -0.48 0.12
CA VAL A 19 -7.90 -0.67 0.71
C VAL A 19 -7.30 -1.94 0.15
N LEU A 20 -6.25 -1.77 -0.66
CA LEU A 20 -5.45 -2.89 -1.17
C LEU A 20 -4.55 -3.44 -0.05
N THR A 21 -4.48 -4.77 0.03
CA THR A 21 -3.62 -5.46 0.99
C THR A 21 -2.19 -5.56 0.47
N GLU A 22 -1.27 -5.94 1.36
CA GLU A 22 0.11 -6.24 0.98
C GLU A 22 0.19 -7.41 0.00
N GLN A 23 -0.67 -8.44 0.17
CA GLN A 23 -0.71 -9.63 -0.68
C GLN A 23 -0.96 -9.26 -2.14
N TYR A 24 -1.93 -8.39 -2.41
CA TYR A 24 -2.20 -7.92 -3.75
C TYR A 24 -0.95 -7.29 -4.40
N HIS A 25 -0.19 -6.51 -3.65
CA HIS A 25 1.03 -5.88 -4.17
C HIS A 25 2.15 -6.89 -4.40
N LEU A 26 2.33 -7.85 -3.49
CA LEU A 26 3.30 -8.94 -3.65
C LEU A 26 3.00 -9.78 -4.89
N ASP A 27 1.72 -10.04 -5.13
CA ASP A 27 1.25 -10.80 -6.29
C ASP A 27 1.37 -10.05 -7.61
N GLN A 28 1.16 -8.73 -7.60
CA GLN A 28 1.47 -7.88 -8.75
C GLN A 28 2.97 -7.79 -8.98
N GLY A 29 3.78 -7.87 -7.92
CA GLY A 29 5.23 -7.82 -7.99
C GLY A 29 5.80 -6.41 -8.14
N PHE A 30 4.98 -5.36 -8.00
CA PHE A 30 5.44 -3.98 -8.13
C PHE A 30 4.65 -2.98 -7.28
N CYS A 31 5.27 -1.83 -6.98
CA CYS A 31 4.61 -0.71 -6.32
C CYS A 31 3.68 0.03 -7.28
N CYS A 32 2.40 0.21 -6.93
CA CYS A 32 1.43 0.89 -7.79
C CYS A 32 1.59 2.43 -7.84
N GLY A 33 2.45 3.03 -7.00
CA GLY A 33 2.70 4.47 -7.00
C GLY A 33 1.62 5.35 -6.37
N ASN A 34 0.58 4.75 -5.77
CA ASN A 34 -0.55 5.50 -5.17
C ASN A 34 -0.42 5.76 -3.67
N GLY A 35 0.68 5.36 -3.04
CA GLY A 35 0.87 5.59 -1.60
C GLY A 35 0.01 4.69 -0.70
N CYS A 36 -0.19 3.42 -1.09
CA CYS A 36 -1.02 2.47 -0.34
C CYS A 36 -0.51 2.23 1.09
N ARG A 37 -1.43 2.18 2.06
CA ARG A 37 -1.10 2.04 3.50
C ARG A 37 -0.24 0.81 3.83
N HIS A 38 -0.45 -0.29 3.11
CA HIS A 38 0.26 -1.57 3.29
C HIS A 38 1.25 -1.86 2.15
N CYS A 39 1.93 -0.84 1.64
CA CYS A 39 2.87 -1.03 0.54
C CYS A 39 4.13 -1.81 1.00
N PRO A 40 4.41 -3.01 0.46
CA PRO A 40 5.62 -3.76 0.81
C PRO A 40 6.91 -3.15 0.22
N TYR A 41 6.75 -2.23 -0.74
CA TYR A 41 7.84 -1.68 -1.56
C TYR A 41 8.33 -0.29 -1.10
N ASN A 42 8.04 0.12 0.13
CA ASN A 42 8.46 1.43 0.68
C ASN A 42 8.15 2.62 -0.26
N PHE A 43 6.99 2.55 -0.94
CA PHE A 43 6.52 3.60 -1.84
C PHE A 43 7.48 3.93 -3.00
N GLU A 44 8.27 2.97 -3.50
CA GLU A 44 9.31 3.23 -4.51
C GLU A 44 8.81 3.96 -5.77
N ASN A 45 7.58 3.68 -6.23
CA ASN A 45 6.97 4.29 -7.41
C ASN A 45 6.11 5.52 -7.11
N VAL A 46 6.04 5.96 -5.85
CA VAL A 46 5.33 7.17 -5.48
C VAL A 46 6.27 8.37 -5.76
N PRO A 47 5.83 9.39 -6.51
CA PRO A 47 6.67 10.55 -6.80
C PRO A 47 6.94 11.39 -5.54
N GLU A 48 8.09 12.05 -5.52
CA GLU A 48 8.41 13.07 -4.52
C GLU A 48 7.54 14.32 -4.70
N PRO A 49 7.18 15.05 -3.63
CA PRO A 49 7.59 14.84 -2.23
C PRO A 49 6.76 13.80 -1.47
N LYS A 50 5.76 13.19 -2.13
CA LYS A 50 4.74 12.39 -1.44
C LYS A 50 5.31 11.13 -0.81
N ARG A 51 6.26 10.47 -1.48
CA ARG A 51 6.96 9.31 -0.93
C ARG A 51 7.68 9.64 0.38
N SER A 52 8.46 10.71 0.43
CA SER A 52 9.11 11.17 1.66
C SER A 52 8.11 11.42 2.80
N GLU A 53 6.99 12.12 2.54
CA GLU A 53 5.93 12.35 3.54
C GLU A 53 5.35 11.04 4.10
N LEU A 54 5.07 10.07 3.22
CA LEU A 54 4.51 8.77 3.60
C LEU A 54 5.51 7.96 4.43
N LEU A 55 6.78 7.95 4.02
CA LEU A 55 7.84 7.26 4.75
C LEU A 55 8.06 7.86 6.14
N SER A 56 8.10 9.20 6.25
CA SER A 56 8.18 9.88 7.54
C SER A 56 6.99 9.54 8.44
N SER A 57 5.78 9.44 7.88
CA SER A 57 4.57 9.08 8.61
C SER A 57 4.59 7.63 9.13
N LEU A 58 5.15 6.69 8.36
CA LEU A 58 5.33 5.31 8.82
C LEU A 58 6.42 5.18 9.90
N LEU A 59 7.55 5.86 9.72
CA LEU A 59 8.64 5.85 10.70
C LEU A 59 8.23 6.54 12.01
N GLY A 60 7.41 7.58 11.94
CA GLY A 60 6.85 8.27 13.12
C GLY A 60 5.93 7.41 13.97
N LYS A 61 5.14 6.50 13.35
CA LYS A 61 4.26 5.56 14.09
C LYS A 61 5.02 4.53 14.93
N LYS A 62 6.31 4.25 14.64
CA LYS A 62 7.13 3.32 15.43
C LYS A 62 7.55 3.84 16.81
N LYS A 63 7.27 5.11 17.16
CA LYS A 63 7.65 5.74 18.44
C LYS A 63 6.59 5.72 19.55
N SER A 64 5.54 4.92 19.41
CA SER A 64 4.58 4.67 20.50
C SER A 64 4.55 3.18 20.84
N ASN A 65 5.63 2.70 21.46
CA ASN A 65 5.59 1.64 22.46
C ASN A 65 6.76 1.79 23.41
#